data_AF-A0A7Y3BSX2-F1
#
_entry.id   AF-A0A7Y3BSX2-F1
#
_cell.length_a   1.000
_cell.length_b   1.000
_cell.length_c   1.000
_cell.angle_alpha   90.00
_cell.angle_beta   90.00
_cell.angle_gamma   90.00
#
_symmetry.space_group_name_H-M   'P 1'
#
loop_
_entity.id
_entity.type
_entity.pdbx_description
1 polymer ?
#
loop_
_entity_poly.entity_id
_entity_poly.type
_entity_poly.pdbx_seq_one_letter_code
_entity_poly.pdbx_strand_id
1 'polypeptide(L)'
;IIGTCENGILVDALDSDAIGEAIRDALGNPERWSRWSDDGLAAAHANYSWDRHANRYIEEAKKVLKDARHVPVHWPQTNLAGMDRLLVTDVDDTLTGDDEAMATLMERLESTDARVGFGIATGRTLNAALELMHELTIPVPDVLITASGTELHYGTHLLPDRSWERQIRYRWDPHEVHRVLGGIPGLARVYESETKYRLRYRLDPAGAPNLREIRRRVRQEGLRVTTILDHEIYLDVVPIRASCGFAIRFFCFKWNLEPQRLLVAGDSGNDWDMLSGDTLGVVVSNHSPELDRLRGRPRVHFAKSPHARGILEGIEWYDFLGDIRVPAEEQQ
;
A
#
# COMPACT_ATOMS: atom_id res chain seq x y z
N ILE A 1 2.12 39.82 -18.58
CA ILE A 1 3.36 39.55 -19.34
C ILE A 1 3.84 40.84 -19.99
N ILE A 2 3.28 41.34 -21.12
CA ILE A 2 3.79 42.59 -21.73
C ILE A 2 3.72 43.78 -20.78
N GLY A 3 2.63 43.98 -20.04
CA GLY A 3 2.56 45.05 -19.02
C GLY A 3 3.37 44.81 -17.75
N THR A 4 3.91 43.60 -17.55
CA THR A 4 4.74 43.24 -16.39
C THR A 4 6.23 43.26 -16.73
N CYS A 5 6.53 42.94 -17.99
CA CYS A 5 7.88 42.82 -18.51
C CYS A 5 8.30 44.02 -19.37
N GLU A 6 7.35 44.91 -19.69
CA GLU A 6 7.55 46.12 -20.50
C GLU A 6 8.28 45.86 -21.84
N ASN A 7 8.15 44.64 -22.34
CA ASN A 7 8.98 44.08 -23.40
C ASN A 7 8.32 44.12 -24.79
N GLY A 8 7.37 45.01 -24.98
CA GLY A 8 6.64 45.11 -26.25
C GLY A 8 5.42 46.00 -26.17
N ILE A 9 4.62 45.93 -27.23
CA ILE A 9 3.35 46.65 -27.38
C ILE A 9 2.23 45.67 -27.67
N LEU A 10 1.02 46.04 -27.26
CA LEU A 10 -0.18 45.27 -27.54
C LEU A 10 -0.83 45.80 -28.82
N VAL A 11 -1.23 44.88 -29.68
CA VAL A 11 -1.92 45.16 -30.94
C VAL A 11 -3.14 44.25 -31.02
N ASP A 12 -4.21 44.72 -31.65
CA ASP A 12 -5.35 43.87 -31.98
C ASP A 12 -4.91 42.75 -32.93
N ALA A 13 -5.19 41.50 -32.56
CA ALA A 13 -4.79 40.34 -33.35
C ALA A 13 -5.57 40.20 -34.67
N LEU A 14 -6.67 40.95 -34.85
CA LEU A 14 -7.49 40.93 -36.07
C LEU A 14 -7.16 42.06 -37.07
N ASP A 15 -6.27 42.98 -36.71
CA ASP A 15 -5.86 44.09 -37.58
C ASP A 15 -4.49 43.79 -38.20
N SER A 16 -4.50 43.31 -39.44
CA SER A 16 -3.27 42.92 -40.15
C SER A 16 -2.33 44.10 -40.42
N ASP A 17 -2.86 45.30 -40.63
CA ASP A 17 -2.07 46.49 -40.94
C ASP A 17 -1.39 46.99 -39.66
N ALA A 18 -2.12 47.05 -38.54
CA ALA A 18 -1.56 47.43 -37.25
C ALA A 18 -0.48 46.43 -36.77
N ILE A 19 -0.66 45.12 -37.01
CA ILE A 19 0.38 44.11 -36.72
C ILE A 19 1.62 44.37 -37.58
N GLY A 20 1.44 44.65 -38.87
CA GLY A 20 2.53 44.95 -39.80
C GLY A 20 3.33 46.20 -39.41
N GLU A 21 2.65 47.26 -38.98
CA GLU A 21 3.27 48.48 -38.46
C GLU A 21 4.03 48.20 -37.15
N ALA A 22 3.41 47.50 -36.21
CA ALA A 22 4.05 47.18 -34.93
C ALA A 22 5.31 46.33 -35.09
N ILE A 23 5.32 45.35 -35.99
CA ILE A 23 6.52 44.54 -36.30
C ILE A 23 7.60 45.41 -36.94
N ARG A 24 7.21 46.27 -37.89
CA ARG A 24 8.16 47.18 -38.56
C ARG A 24 8.78 48.17 -37.58
N ASP A 25 7.99 48.73 -36.68
CA ASP A 25 8.45 49.64 -35.63
C ASP A 25 9.33 48.93 -34.60
N ALA A 26 9.02 47.68 -34.25
CA ALA A 26 9.81 46.87 -33.33
C ALA A 26 11.20 46.53 -33.91
N LEU A 27 11.28 46.26 -35.21
CA LEU A 27 12.53 45.86 -35.88
C LEU A 27 13.31 47.04 -36.48
N GLY A 28 12.63 48.17 -36.75
CA GLY A 28 13.21 49.36 -37.37
C GLY A 28 13.97 50.27 -36.40
N ASN A 29 13.82 50.08 -35.08
CA ASN A 29 14.54 50.83 -34.06
C ASN A 29 15.37 49.88 -33.16
N PRO A 30 16.68 49.74 -33.41
CA PRO A 30 17.55 48.84 -32.66
C PRO A 30 17.63 49.14 -31.16
N GLU A 31 17.59 50.41 -30.75
CA GLU A 31 17.64 50.80 -29.33
C GLU A 31 16.38 50.35 -28.59
N ARG A 32 15.21 50.52 -29.22
CA ARG A 32 13.94 50.07 -28.65
C ARG A 32 13.89 48.56 -28.51
N TRP A 33 14.37 47.84 -29.53
CA TRP A 33 14.42 46.39 -29.50
C TRP A 33 15.34 45.88 -28.38
N SER A 34 16.54 46.45 -28.24
CA SER A 34 17.47 46.08 -27.17
C SER A 34 16.84 46.29 -25.80
N ARG A 35 16.20 47.43 -25.58
CA ARG A 35 15.50 47.72 -24.33
C ARG A 35 14.41 46.70 -24.03
N TRP A 36 13.54 46.38 -24.99
CA TRP A 36 12.49 45.38 -24.79
C TRP A 36 13.04 43.99 -24.51
N SER A 37 14.13 43.61 -25.17
CA SER A 37 14.81 42.35 -24.89
C SER A 37 15.36 42.29 -23.46
N ASP A 38 16.06 43.35 -23.03
CA ASP A 38 16.69 43.43 -21.71
C ASP A 38 15.64 43.49 -20.59
N ASP A 39 14.62 44.35 -20.74
CA ASP A 39 13.51 44.47 -19.79
C ASP A 39 12.71 43.16 -19.70
N GLY A 40 12.49 42.51 -20.85
CA GLY A 40 11.82 41.22 -20.94
C GLY A 40 12.53 40.13 -20.17
N LEU A 41 13.85 40.00 -20.36
CA LEU A 41 14.67 39.00 -19.68
C LEU A 41 14.71 39.28 -18.16
N ALA A 42 14.97 40.52 -17.77
CA ALA A 42 15.09 40.91 -16.37
C ALA A 42 13.77 40.67 -15.62
N ALA A 43 12.65 41.11 -16.19
CA ALA A 43 11.34 40.97 -15.57
C ALA A 43 10.82 39.52 -15.59
N ALA A 44 11.16 38.72 -16.62
CA ALA A 44 10.86 37.30 -16.65
C ALA A 44 11.53 36.56 -15.48
N HIS A 45 12.82 36.81 -15.26
CA HIS A 45 13.55 36.26 -14.12
C HIS A 45 13.01 36.75 -12.77
N ALA A 46 12.66 38.03 -12.67
CA ALA A 46 12.18 38.63 -11.42
C ALA A 46 10.76 38.16 -11.03
N ASN A 47 9.87 37.92 -12.00
CA ASN A 47 8.44 37.73 -11.75
C ASN A 47 7.91 36.33 -12.10
N TYR A 48 8.57 35.61 -13.00
CA TYR A 48 8.10 34.32 -13.54
C TYR A 48 9.07 33.17 -13.31
N SER A 49 10.08 33.36 -12.44
CA SER A 49 10.96 32.28 -11.99
C SER A 49 10.27 31.37 -10.97
N TRP A 50 10.76 30.13 -10.90
CA TRP A 50 10.32 29.16 -9.89
C TRP A 50 10.55 29.66 -8.47
N ASP A 51 11.68 30.31 -8.22
CA ASP A 51 11.99 30.89 -6.90
C ASP A 51 10.97 31.96 -6.49
N ARG A 52 10.58 32.84 -7.42
CA ARG A 52 9.54 33.85 -7.14
C ARG A 52 8.19 33.21 -6.90
N HIS A 53 7.83 32.19 -7.67
CA HIS A 53 6.59 31.45 -7.50
C HIS A 53 6.52 30.74 -6.14
N ALA A 54 7.58 30.02 -5.76
CA ALA A 54 7.67 29.31 -4.49
C ALA A 54 7.61 30.28 -3.30
N ASN A 55 8.33 31.40 -3.36
CA ASN A 55 8.30 32.42 -2.32
C ASN A 55 6.91 33.03 -2.15
N ARG A 56 6.24 33.40 -3.26
CA ARG A 56 4.87 33.93 -3.21
C ARG A 56 3.89 32.91 -2.66
N TYR A 57 4.02 31.64 -3.03
CA TYR A 57 3.19 30.57 -2.50
C TYR A 57 3.33 30.45 -0.98
N ILE A 58 4.56 30.46 -0.46
CA ILE A 58 4.81 30.41 0.98
C ILE A 58 4.28 31.66 1.69
N GLU A 59 4.40 32.85 1.10
CA GLU A 59 3.82 34.07 1.68
C GLU A 59 2.30 33.99 1.81
N GLU A 60 1.59 33.51 0.77
CA GLU A 60 0.15 33.32 0.83
C GLU A 60 -0.25 32.22 1.82
N ALA A 61 0.47 31.09 1.83
CA ALA A 61 0.24 30.02 2.79
C ALA A 61 0.42 30.52 4.24
N LYS A 62 1.44 31.34 4.51
CA LYS A 62 1.66 31.95 5.83
C LYS A 62 0.52 32.88 6.26
N LYS A 63 -0.11 33.61 5.33
CA LYS A 63 -1.28 34.45 5.66
C LYS A 63 -2.46 33.59 6.11
N VAL A 64 -2.72 32.47 5.43
CA VAL A 64 -3.78 31.52 5.79
C VAL A 64 -3.49 30.85 7.14
N LEU A 65 -2.24 30.49 7.39
CA LEU A 65 -1.82 29.83 8.62
C LEU A 65 -1.81 30.77 9.85
N LYS A 66 -1.82 32.09 9.65
CA LYS A 66 -1.70 33.07 10.74
C LYS A 66 -2.89 33.04 11.71
N ASP A 67 -4.08 32.71 11.21
CA ASP A 67 -5.32 32.62 11.99
C ASP A 67 -5.74 31.17 12.28
N ALA A 68 -4.94 30.18 11.84
CA ALA A 68 -5.19 28.78 12.13
C ALA A 68 -4.85 28.50 13.60
N ARG A 69 -5.88 28.18 14.41
CA ARG A 69 -5.66 27.68 15.77
C ARG A 69 -4.91 26.35 15.66
N HIS A 70 -3.75 26.26 16.31
CA HIS A 70 -3.09 24.98 16.58
C HIS A 70 -4.05 24.12 17.42
N VAL A 71 -4.76 23.21 16.77
CA VAL A 71 -5.35 22.06 17.45
C VAL A 71 -4.15 21.19 17.82
N PRO A 72 -3.88 20.92 19.11
CA PRO A 72 -2.89 19.92 19.46
C PRO A 72 -3.40 18.59 18.89
N VAL A 73 -2.80 18.17 17.78
CA VAL A 73 -2.94 16.80 17.32
C VAL A 73 -2.20 15.99 18.38
N HIS A 74 -2.95 15.27 19.21
CA HIS A 74 -2.36 14.23 20.03
C HIS A 74 -1.87 13.17 19.06
N TRP A 75 -0.57 13.13 18.83
CA TRP A 75 0.05 12.14 17.95
C TRP A 75 0.07 10.82 18.70
N PRO A 76 -0.66 9.77 18.26
CA PRO A 76 -0.32 8.43 18.69
C PRO A 76 1.11 8.21 18.18
N GLN A 77 2.06 8.08 19.10
CA GLN A 77 3.42 7.72 18.72
C GLN A 77 3.33 6.35 18.05
N THR A 78 3.81 6.25 16.81
CA THR A 78 3.93 4.94 16.16
C THR A 78 4.98 4.15 16.91
N ASN A 79 4.64 2.95 17.35
CA ASN A 79 5.54 2.13 18.18
C ASN A 79 6.64 1.46 17.36
N LEU A 80 6.72 1.72 16.04
CA LEU A 80 7.67 1.12 15.10
C LEU A 80 9.13 1.13 15.56
N ALA A 81 9.59 2.21 16.22
CA ALA A 81 10.98 2.30 16.69
C ALA A 81 11.22 1.61 18.05
N GLY A 82 10.15 1.32 18.79
CA GLY A 82 10.22 0.76 20.14
C GLY A 82 9.76 -0.70 20.24
N MET A 83 9.04 -1.22 19.23
CA MET A 83 8.49 -2.57 19.26
C MET A 83 9.59 -3.63 19.25
N ASP A 84 9.36 -4.70 20.02
CA ASP A 84 10.21 -5.90 20.00
C ASP A 84 9.51 -7.11 19.38
N ARG A 85 8.22 -6.97 19.03
CA ARG A 85 7.39 -7.97 18.35
C ARG A 85 6.22 -7.31 17.65
N LEU A 86 5.61 -8.00 16.69
CA LEU A 86 4.50 -7.46 15.90
C LEU A 86 3.43 -8.53 15.70
N LEU A 87 2.18 -8.20 15.99
CA LEU A 87 1.03 -8.99 15.55
C LEU A 87 0.60 -8.48 14.17
N VAL A 88 0.50 -9.37 13.18
CA VAL A 88 -0.08 -9.08 11.86
C VAL A 88 -1.28 -9.99 11.62
N THR A 89 -2.42 -9.45 11.20
CA THR A 89 -3.62 -10.25 10.93
C THR A 89 -4.25 -9.88 9.60
N ASP A 90 -4.86 -10.84 8.90
CA ASP A 90 -5.91 -10.48 7.93
C ASP A 90 -7.13 -9.91 8.67
N VAL A 91 -7.98 -9.20 7.94
CA VAL A 91 -9.16 -8.53 8.46
C VAL A 91 -10.38 -9.44 8.33
N ASP A 92 -10.79 -9.69 7.09
CA ASP A 92 -11.99 -10.45 6.76
C ASP A 92 -11.88 -11.87 7.31
N ASP A 93 -12.89 -12.35 8.02
CA ASP A 93 -12.99 -13.69 8.61
C ASP A 93 -11.82 -14.12 9.54
N THR A 94 -10.77 -13.31 9.72
CA THR A 94 -9.67 -13.53 10.65
C THR A 94 -9.76 -12.61 11.87
N LEU A 95 -9.72 -11.29 11.68
CA LEU A 95 -9.92 -10.34 12.78
C LEU A 95 -11.41 -10.12 13.06
N THR A 96 -12.22 -10.10 11.99
CA THR A 96 -13.66 -9.85 12.03
C THR A 96 -14.48 -11.12 12.18
N GLY A 97 -15.73 -11.01 12.65
CA GLY A 97 -16.68 -12.12 12.81
C GLY A 97 -17.02 -12.45 14.28
N ASP A 98 -16.22 -11.95 15.23
CA ASP A 98 -16.47 -12.03 16.67
C ASP A 98 -16.07 -10.69 17.32
N ASP A 99 -17.03 -9.76 17.41
CA ASP A 99 -16.80 -8.38 17.89
C ASP A 99 -16.29 -8.34 19.34
N GLU A 100 -16.78 -9.25 20.20
CA GLU A 100 -16.34 -9.35 21.60
C GLU A 100 -14.89 -9.80 21.67
N ALA A 101 -14.51 -10.81 20.89
CA ALA A 101 -13.12 -11.27 20.84
C ALA A 101 -12.20 -10.23 20.20
N MET A 102 -12.65 -9.50 19.18
CA MET A 102 -11.89 -8.42 18.56
C MET A 102 -11.63 -7.30 19.58
N ALA A 103 -12.65 -6.86 20.32
CA ALA A 103 -12.48 -5.85 21.37
C ALA A 103 -11.52 -6.33 22.47
N THR A 104 -11.65 -7.59 22.90
CA THR A 104 -10.75 -8.21 23.89
C THR A 104 -9.30 -8.27 23.40
N LEU A 105 -9.10 -8.57 22.10
CA LEU A 105 -7.79 -8.57 21.48
C LEU A 105 -7.16 -7.18 21.50
N MET A 106 -7.90 -6.15 21.09
CA MET A 106 -7.40 -4.77 21.10
C MET A 106 -7.05 -4.31 22.52
N GLU A 107 -7.93 -4.57 23.50
CA GLU A 107 -7.67 -4.24 24.92
C GLU A 107 -6.40 -4.92 25.45
N ARG A 108 -6.15 -6.19 25.09
CA ARG A 108 -4.93 -6.91 25.48
C ARG A 108 -3.67 -6.34 24.84
N LEU A 109 -3.74 -5.89 23.58
CA LEU A 109 -2.62 -5.25 22.91
C LEU A 109 -2.32 -3.86 23.49
N GLU A 110 -3.33 -3.15 23.98
CA GLU A 110 -3.15 -1.83 24.61
C GLU A 110 -2.67 -1.91 26.06
N SER A 111 -3.10 -2.94 26.80
CA SER A 111 -2.81 -3.09 28.24
C SER A 111 -1.55 -3.87 28.57
N THR A 112 -0.88 -4.45 27.56
CA THR A 112 0.35 -5.23 27.77
C THR A 112 1.56 -4.33 28.07
N ASP A 113 2.44 -4.80 28.96
CA ASP A 113 3.74 -4.17 29.21
C ASP A 113 4.76 -4.45 28.07
N ALA A 114 4.46 -5.44 27.21
CA ALA A 114 5.31 -5.77 26.06
C ALA A 114 5.25 -4.69 24.99
N ARG A 115 6.35 -4.46 24.28
CA ARG A 115 6.39 -3.48 23.19
C ARG A 115 5.91 -4.13 21.89
N VAL A 116 4.59 -4.32 21.81
CA VAL A 116 3.93 -4.99 20.68
C VAL A 116 3.45 -3.97 19.67
N GLY A 117 3.87 -4.12 18.42
CA GLY A 117 3.26 -3.41 17.29
C GLY A 117 2.00 -4.14 16.80
N PHE A 118 1.09 -3.41 16.18
CA PHE A 118 -0.08 -3.97 15.52
C PHE A 118 -0.02 -3.73 14.01
N GLY A 119 -0.30 -4.78 13.24
CA GLY A 119 -0.25 -4.77 11.79
C GLY A 119 -1.45 -5.47 11.17
N ILE A 120 -1.81 -5.04 9.97
CA ILE A 120 -2.84 -5.68 9.15
C ILE A 120 -2.23 -6.07 7.81
N ALA A 121 -2.53 -7.28 7.33
CA ALA A 121 -2.18 -7.75 6.01
C ALA A 121 -3.41 -8.31 5.31
N THR A 122 -3.92 -7.60 4.28
CA THR A 122 -5.23 -7.90 3.69
C THR A 122 -5.24 -7.91 2.16
N GLY A 123 -6.16 -8.71 1.62
CA GLY A 123 -6.58 -8.68 0.23
C GLY A 123 -7.41 -7.45 -0.15
N ARG A 124 -7.74 -6.55 0.77
CA ARG A 124 -8.44 -5.29 0.42
C ARG A 124 -7.52 -4.26 -0.21
N THR A 125 -8.07 -3.38 -1.06
CA THR A 125 -7.35 -2.16 -1.47
C THR A 125 -7.16 -1.25 -0.24
N LEU A 126 -6.21 -0.31 -0.29
CA LEU A 126 -5.98 0.62 0.82
C LEU A 126 -7.28 1.30 1.27
N ASN A 127 -8.04 1.88 0.34
CA ASN A 127 -9.28 2.59 0.68
C ASN A 127 -10.32 1.66 1.30
N ALA A 128 -10.54 0.47 0.74
CA ALA A 128 -11.50 -0.50 1.27
C ALA A 128 -11.10 -1.04 2.65
N ALA A 129 -9.79 -1.14 2.92
CA ALA A 129 -9.30 -1.51 4.25
C ALA A 129 -9.53 -0.39 5.26
N LEU A 130 -9.26 0.87 4.89
CA LEU A 130 -9.49 2.04 5.76
C LEU A 130 -10.97 2.24 6.07
N GLU A 131 -11.85 2.07 5.08
CA GLU A 131 -13.30 2.13 5.26
C GLU A 131 -13.76 1.07 6.26
N LEU A 132 -13.33 -0.19 6.08
CA LEU A 132 -13.69 -1.28 6.99
C LEU A 132 -13.16 -1.04 8.41
N MET A 133 -11.90 -0.61 8.56
CA MET A 133 -11.34 -0.29 9.88
C MET A 133 -12.11 0.84 10.57
N HIS A 134 -12.52 1.86 9.82
CA HIS A 134 -13.33 2.94 10.36
C HIS A 134 -14.72 2.44 10.81
N GLU A 135 -15.38 1.61 10.00
CA GLU A 135 -16.69 1.02 10.34
C GLU A 135 -16.62 0.15 11.61
N LEU A 136 -15.55 -0.62 11.75
CA LEU A 136 -15.34 -1.55 12.87
C LEU A 136 -14.61 -0.91 14.05
N THR A 137 -14.28 0.38 13.97
CA THR A 137 -13.51 1.10 15.01
C THR A 137 -12.17 0.41 15.34
N ILE A 138 -11.54 -0.22 14.34
CA ILE A 138 -10.23 -0.84 14.48
C ILE A 138 -9.18 0.29 14.58
N PRO A 139 -8.27 0.25 15.57
CA PRO A 139 -7.22 1.25 15.69
C PRO A 139 -6.32 1.22 14.46
N VAL A 140 -5.81 2.40 14.06
CA VAL A 140 -4.91 2.48 12.91
C VAL A 140 -3.62 1.69 13.20
N PRO A 141 -3.26 0.67 12.40
CA PRO A 141 -2.11 -0.17 12.68
C PRO A 141 -0.78 0.57 12.45
N ASP A 142 0.27 0.09 13.12
CA ASP A 142 1.65 0.52 12.87
C ASP A 142 2.11 0.15 11.45
N VAL A 143 1.59 -0.95 10.91
CA VAL A 143 1.92 -1.47 9.58
C VAL A 143 0.64 -1.91 8.87
N LEU A 144 0.44 -1.42 7.65
CA LEU A 144 -0.68 -1.84 6.81
C LEU A 144 -0.16 -2.37 5.48
N ILE A 145 -0.38 -3.67 5.25
CA ILE A 145 -0.06 -4.38 4.02
C ILE A 145 -1.38 -4.59 3.27
N THR A 146 -1.55 -3.92 2.14
CA THR A 146 -2.79 -3.93 1.37
C THR A 146 -2.56 -4.51 -0.02
N ALA A 147 -3.68 -4.76 -0.70
CA ALA A 147 -3.74 -5.26 -2.06
C ALA A 147 -2.90 -6.55 -2.23
N SER A 148 -3.11 -7.51 -1.32
CA SER A 148 -2.46 -8.84 -1.35
C SER A 148 -0.92 -8.74 -1.30
N GLY A 149 -0.41 -7.78 -0.52
CA GLY A 149 1.02 -7.58 -0.33
C GLY A 149 1.70 -6.63 -1.31
N THR A 150 0.95 -5.97 -2.20
CA THR A 150 1.55 -5.08 -3.21
C THR A 150 1.73 -3.65 -2.74
N GLU A 151 1.13 -3.30 -1.61
CA GLU A 151 1.22 -1.99 -0.99
C GLU A 151 1.60 -2.16 0.49
N LEU A 152 2.48 -1.30 0.98
CA LEU A 152 3.00 -1.33 2.34
C LEU A 152 3.01 0.10 2.87
N HIS A 153 2.30 0.35 3.96
CA HIS A 153 2.11 1.65 4.57
C HIS A 153 2.47 1.60 6.06
N TYR A 154 2.92 2.73 6.60
CA TYR A 154 3.35 2.84 8.00
C TYR A 154 2.60 3.89 8.78
N GLY A 155 2.23 3.49 9.99
CA GLY A 155 1.75 4.35 11.05
C GLY A 155 0.43 5.06 10.75
N THR A 156 0.08 5.96 11.66
CA THR A 156 -1.15 6.76 11.62
C THR A 156 -1.27 7.66 10.39
N HIS A 157 -0.14 7.97 9.75
CA HIS A 157 -0.08 8.77 8.52
C HIS A 157 -0.14 7.94 7.24
N LEU A 158 -0.21 6.61 7.35
CA LEU A 158 -0.28 5.68 6.21
C LEU A 158 0.82 5.98 5.17
N LEU A 159 2.05 6.19 5.65
CA LEU A 159 3.16 6.58 4.78
C LEU A 159 3.54 5.42 3.86
N PRO A 160 3.45 5.55 2.52
CA PRO A 160 3.75 4.46 1.62
C PRO A 160 5.25 4.17 1.57
N ASP A 161 5.62 2.89 1.58
CA ASP A 161 7.00 2.46 1.42
C ASP A 161 7.42 2.47 -0.05
N ARG A 162 8.17 3.52 -0.43
CA ARG A 162 8.70 3.68 -1.80
C ARG A 162 9.80 2.69 -2.15
N SER A 163 10.49 2.12 -1.16
CA SER A 163 11.51 1.09 -1.39
C SER A 163 10.85 -0.25 -1.71
N TRP A 164 9.76 -0.59 -1.03
CA TRP A 164 8.91 -1.74 -1.37
C TRP A 164 8.33 -1.62 -2.77
N GLU A 165 7.69 -0.48 -3.08
CA GLU A 165 7.14 -0.21 -4.42
C GLU A 165 8.20 -0.40 -5.53
N ARG A 166 9.41 0.11 -5.29
CA ARG A 166 10.54 0.00 -6.23
C ARG A 166 11.04 -1.43 -6.39
N GLN A 167 10.97 -2.24 -5.33
CA GLN A 167 11.36 -3.64 -5.37
C GLN A 167 10.39 -4.48 -6.21
N ILE A 168 9.08 -4.29 -6.00
CA ILE A 168 8.06 -5.12 -6.64
C ILE A 168 7.80 -4.74 -8.10
N ARG A 169 7.98 -3.47 -8.48
CA ARG A 169 7.71 -3.03 -9.87
C ARG A 169 8.61 -3.68 -10.93
N TYR A 170 9.70 -4.34 -10.52
CA TYR A 170 10.67 -4.91 -11.44
C TYR A 170 10.04 -5.99 -12.34
N ARG A 171 10.02 -5.72 -13.66
CA ARG A 171 9.44 -6.60 -14.71
C ARG A 171 7.95 -6.91 -14.52
N TRP A 172 7.23 -6.05 -13.80
CA TRP A 172 5.78 -6.08 -13.79
C TRP A 172 5.24 -5.43 -15.07
N ASP A 173 4.38 -6.15 -15.78
CA ASP A 173 3.66 -5.65 -16.95
C ASP A 173 2.20 -6.13 -16.88
N PRO A 174 1.27 -5.27 -16.43
CA PRO A 174 -0.14 -5.66 -16.29
C PRO A 174 -0.82 -5.90 -17.64
N HIS A 175 -0.31 -5.33 -18.75
CA HIS A 175 -0.88 -5.53 -20.08
C HIS A 175 -0.59 -6.94 -20.57
N GLU A 176 0.63 -7.44 -20.39
CA GLU A 176 0.98 -8.81 -20.74
C GLU A 176 0.25 -9.84 -19.87
N VAL A 177 0.08 -9.55 -18.57
CA VAL A 177 -0.75 -10.38 -17.70
C VAL A 177 -2.19 -10.45 -18.22
N HIS A 178 -2.77 -9.30 -18.58
CA HIS A 178 -4.12 -9.26 -19.13
C HIS A 178 -4.23 -10.01 -20.47
N ARG A 179 -3.26 -9.86 -21.38
CA ARG A 179 -3.22 -10.58 -22.66
C ARG A 179 -3.26 -12.10 -22.46
N VAL A 180 -2.50 -12.62 -21.49
CA VAL A 180 -2.43 -14.05 -21.23
C VAL A 180 -3.66 -14.55 -20.47
N LEU A 181 -4.02 -13.91 -19.36
CA LEU A 181 -5.11 -14.38 -18.51
C LEU A 181 -6.49 -14.10 -19.09
N GLY A 182 -6.66 -13.01 -19.84
CA GLY A 182 -7.92 -12.69 -20.53
C GLY A 182 -8.28 -13.71 -21.62
N GLY A 183 -7.30 -14.48 -22.11
CA GLY A 183 -7.53 -15.60 -23.04
C GLY A 183 -7.87 -16.93 -22.36
N ILE A 184 -7.92 -16.99 -21.02
CA ILE A 184 -8.23 -18.22 -20.29
C ILE A 184 -9.75 -18.29 -20.06
N PRO A 185 -10.44 -19.34 -20.58
CA PRO A 185 -11.86 -19.54 -20.30
C PRO A 185 -12.14 -19.63 -18.81
N GLY A 186 -13.25 -19.04 -18.38
CA GLY A 186 -13.68 -19.06 -16.98
C GLY A 186 -12.96 -18.07 -16.06
N LEU A 187 -12.06 -17.21 -16.55
CA LEU A 187 -11.50 -16.10 -15.77
C LEU A 187 -12.17 -14.77 -16.16
N ALA A 188 -12.90 -14.17 -15.21
CA ALA A 188 -13.52 -12.86 -15.38
C ALA A 188 -12.77 -11.80 -14.56
N ARG A 189 -12.39 -10.68 -15.17
CA ARG A 189 -11.65 -9.60 -14.49
C ARG A 189 -12.56 -8.83 -13.53
N VAL A 190 -12.02 -8.43 -12.37
CA VAL A 190 -12.72 -7.68 -11.30
C VAL A 190 -12.09 -6.30 -11.13
N TYR A 191 -12.58 -5.32 -11.89
CA TYR A 191 -11.95 -4.00 -12.05
C TYR A 191 -11.95 -3.15 -10.78
N GLU A 192 -13.00 -3.27 -9.95
CA GLU A 192 -13.23 -2.44 -8.77
C GLU A 192 -12.13 -2.61 -7.70
N SER A 193 -11.44 -3.75 -7.74
CA SER A 193 -10.42 -4.15 -6.77
C SER A 193 -8.99 -4.05 -7.30
N GLU A 194 -8.80 -3.62 -8.54
CA GLU A 194 -7.47 -3.56 -9.14
C GLU A 194 -6.65 -2.38 -8.61
N THR A 195 -5.34 -2.61 -8.51
CA THR A 195 -4.38 -1.57 -8.16
C THR A 195 -3.27 -1.55 -9.19
N LYS A 196 -2.33 -0.61 -9.03
CA LYS A 196 -1.16 -0.48 -9.90
C LYS A 196 -0.36 -1.78 -10.05
N TYR A 197 -0.34 -2.61 -9.00
CA TYR A 197 0.48 -3.81 -8.90
C TYR A 197 -0.34 -5.08 -8.63
N ARG A 198 -1.67 -5.02 -8.75
CA ARG A 198 -2.53 -6.20 -8.58
C ARG A 198 -3.67 -6.19 -9.59
N LEU A 199 -3.79 -7.31 -10.30
CA LEU A 199 -4.97 -7.64 -11.09
C LEU A 199 -5.73 -8.75 -10.38
N ARG A 200 -7.07 -8.65 -10.32
CA ARG A 200 -7.93 -9.66 -9.69
C ARG A 200 -8.87 -10.27 -10.73
N TYR A 201 -8.97 -11.59 -10.70
CA TYR A 201 -9.88 -12.37 -11.55
C TYR A 201 -10.78 -13.23 -10.69
N ARG A 202 -12.04 -13.36 -11.08
CA ARG A 202 -12.99 -14.33 -10.53
C ARG A 202 -12.99 -15.57 -11.41
N LEU A 203 -12.85 -16.74 -10.79
CA LEU A 203 -12.90 -18.04 -11.43
C LEU A 203 -14.36 -18.51 -11.51
N ASP A 204 -14.74 -19.00 -12.67
CA ASP A 204 -15.96 -19.79 -12.87
C ASP A 204 -15.68 -21.25 -12.44
N PRO A 205 -16.32 -21.78 -11.39
CA PRO A 205 -16.09 -23.15 -10.93
C PRO A 205 -16.36 -24.22 -12.00
N ALA A 206 -17.24 -23.94 -12.97
CA ALA A 206 -17.61 -24.89 -14.02
C ALA A 206 -16.70 -24.81 -15.26
N GLY A 207 -16.10 -23.65 -15.52
CA GLY A 207 -15.40 -23.36 -16.77
C GLY A 207 -13.92 -23.02 -16.63
N ALA A 208 -13.44 -22.66 -15.45
CA ALA A 208 -12.06 -22.25 -15.23
C ALA A 208 -11.12 -23.46 -15.12
N PRO A 209 -9.91 -23.39 -15.71
CA PRO A 209 -8.88 -24.38 -15.45
C PRO A 209 -8.40 -24.28 -13.99
N ASN A 210 -7.90 -25.39 -13.45
CA ASN A 210 -7.36 -25.39 -12.09
C ASN A 210 -6.11 -24.48 -11.96
N LEU A 211 -5.80 -24.08 -10.73
CA LEU A 211 -4.66 -23.19 -10.44
C LEU A 211 -3.31 -23.70 -10.97
N ARG A 212 -3.09 -25.01 -11.04
CA ARG A 212 -1.83 -25.58 -11.59
C ARG A 212 -1.72 -25.31 -13.08
N GLU A 213 -2.81 -25.42 -13.82
CA GLU A 213 -2.83 -25.10 -15.25
C GLU A 213 -2.68 -23.60 -15.50
N ILE A 214 -3.35 -22.75 -14.73
CA ILE A 214 -3.18 -21.29 -14.82
C ILE A 214 -1.70 -20.93 -14.61
N ARG A 215 -1.08 -21.44 -13.53
CA ARG A 215 0.36 -21.25 -13.25
C ARG A 215 1.25 -21.78 -14.36
N ARG A 216 0.87 -22.89 -15.01
CA ARG A 216 1.61 -23.43 -16.16
C ARG A 216 1.57 -22.47 -17.34
N ARG A 217 0.40 -21.93 -17.71
CA ARG A 217 0.25 -20.96 -18.82
C ARG A 217 1.05 -19.68 -18.55
N VAL A 218 0.92 -19.12 -17.35
CA VAL A 218 1.69 -17.95 -16.90
C VAL A 218 3.21 -18.17 -17.08
N ARG A 219 3.72 -19.35 -16.71
CA ARG A 219 5.14 -19.70 -16.87
C ARG A 219 5.54 -19.90 -18.32
N GLN A 220 4.71 -20.54 -19.14
CA GLN A 220 4.98 -20.78 -20.57
C GLN A 220 5.09 -19.47 -21.36
N GLU A 221 4.28 -18.48 -21.00
CA GLU A 221 4.33 -17.12 -21.57
C GLU A 221 5.44 -16.24 -20.96
N GLY A 222 6.23 -16.77 -20.02
CA GLY A 222 7.37 -16.07 -19.43
C GLY A 222 7.01 -14.92 -18.48
N LEU A 223 5.76 -14.83 -18.05
CA LEU A 223 5.30 -13.77 -17.15
C LEU A 223 6.00 -13.85 -15.78
N ARG A 224 6.41 -12.69 -15.27
CA ARG A 224 7.09 -12.54 -13.98
C ARG A 224 6.10 -12.13 -12.90
N VAL A 225 5.20 -13.05 -12.57
CA VAL A 225 4.10 -12.81 -11.63
C VAL A 225 3.91 -13.96 -10.64
N THR A 226 3.32 -13.63 -9.49
CA THR A 226 2.81 -14.59 -8.52
C THR A 226 1.29 -14.68 -8.69
N THR A 227 0.74 -15.89 -8.64
CA THR A 227 -0.71 -16.11 -8.62
C THR A 227 -1.15 -16.63 -7.26
N ILE A 228 -2.07 -15.91 -6.64
CA ILE A 228 -2.60 -16.15 -5.29
C ILE A 228 -4.07 -16.51 -5.46
N LEU A 229 -4.47 -17.69 -5.00
CA LEU A 229 -5.87 -18.10 -4.98
C LEU A 229 -6.43 -17.75 -3.61
N ASP A 230 -7.60 -17.14 -3.61
CA ASP A 230 -8.26 -16.55 -2.46
C ASP A 230 -9.73 -17.01 -2.47
N HIS A 231 -10.16 -17.66 -1.37
CA HIS A 231 -11.49 -18.25 -1.19
C HIS A 231 -11.97 -19.17 -2.33
N GLU A 232 -11.05 -19.89 -2.97
CA GLU A 232 -11.24 -20.78 -4.13
C GLU A 232 -11.83 -20.13 -5.40
N ILE A 233 -12.23 -18.86 -5.34
CA ILE A 233 -12.97 -18.17 -6.41
C ILE A 233 -12.25 -16.93 -6.93
N TYR A 234 -11.34 -16.33 -6.17
CA TYR A 234 -10.58 -15.15 -6.59
C TYR A 234 -9.13 -15.51 -6.85
N LEU A 235 -8.59 -14.98 -7.94
CA LEU A 235 -7.19 -15.11 -8.32
C LEU A 235 -6.58 -13.73 -8.42
N ASP A 236 -5.73 -13.43 -7.45
CA ASP A 236 -4.87 -12.26 -7.51
C ASP A 236 -3.61 -12.58 -8.28
N VAL A 237 -3.25 -11.67 -9.19
CA VAL A 237 -2.00 -11.69 -9.92
C VAL A 237 -1.22 -10.43 -9.61
N VAL A 238 -0.06 -10.65 -9.03
CA VAL A 238 0.83 -9.61 -8.50
C VAL A 238 2.25 -9.81 -9.05
N PRO A 239 3.15 -8.81 -8.99
CA PRO A 239 4.55 -9.00 -9.38
C PRO A 239 5.18 -10.22 -8.69
N ILE A 240 6.13 -10.89 -9.36
CA ILE A 240 6.80 -12.09 -8.81
C ILE A 240 7.48 -11.87 -7.45
N ARG A 241 7.74 -10.61 -7.08
CA ARG A 241 8.39 -10.19 -5.84
C ARG A 241 7.41 -9.68 -4.78
N ALA A 242 6.11 -9.77 -5.04
CA ALA A 242 5.06 -9.28 -4.16
C ALA A 242 4.18 -10.43 -3.67
N SER A 243 3.84 -10.34 -2.39
CA SER A 243 2.87 -11.15 -1.64
C SER A 243 2.88 -10.65 -0.19
N CYS A 244 1.90 -11.05 0.63
CA CYS A 244 1.84 -10.65 2.04
C CYS A 244 3.11 -11.09 2.80
N GLY A 245 3.53 -12.35 2.63
CA GLY A 245 4.77 -12.86 3.21
C GLY A 245 6.03 -12.16 2.71
N PHE A 246 6.13 -11.78 1.43
CA PHE A 246 7.29 -10.99 0.98
C PHE A 246 7.30 -9.57 1.56
N ALA A 247 6.12 -8.94 1.70
CA ALA A 247 6.01 -7.62 2.33
C ALA A 247 6.41 -7.68 3.82
N ILE A 248 5.99 -8.73 4.54
CA ILE A 248 6.41 -9.00 5.92
C ILE A 248 7.93 -9.20 6.00
N ARG A 249 8.53 -10.01 5.13
CA ARG A 249 9.99 -10.22 5.13
C ARG A 249 10.75 -8.94 4.84
N PHE A 250 10.25 -8.12 3.93
CA PHE A 250 10.82 -6.80 3.64
C PHE A 250 10.72 -5.88 4.86
N PHE A 251 9.57 -5.89 5.54
CA PHE A 251 9.37 -5.17 6.79
C PHE A 251 10.35 -5.60 7.88
N CYS A 252 10.44 -6.89 8.18
CA CYS A 252 11.39 -7.48 9.12
C CYS A 252 12.83 -7.01 8.84
N PHE A 253 13.25 -7.09 7.57
CA PHE A 253 14.58 -6.64 7.16
C PHE A 253 14.79 -5.14 7.40
N LYS A 254 13.81 -4.31 7.00
CA LYS A 254 13.93 -2.84 7.09
C LYS A 254 13.95 -2.34 8.53
N TRP A 255 13.18 -2.97 9.41
CA TRP A 255 13.01 -2.57 10.80
C TRP A 255 13.84 -3.42 11.78
N ASN A 256 14.71 -4.29 11.25
CA ASN A 256 15.57 -5.17 12.05
C ASN A 256 14.78 -5.99 13.09
N LEU A 257 13.62 -6.51 12.67
CA LEU A 257 12.76 -7.37 13.48
C LEU A 257 12.87 -8.82 12.97
N GLU A 258 13.21 -9.73 13.87
CA GLU A 258 13.32 -11.15 13.54
C GLU A 258 11.93 -11.73 13.18
N PRO A 259 11.79 -12.52 12.10
CA PRO A 259 10.51 -13.15 11.74
C PRO A 259 9.87 -13.94 12.88
N GLN A 260 10.68 -14.54 13.76
CA GLN A 260 10.24 -15.31 14.93
C GLN A 260 9.52 -14.45 15.99
N ARG A 261 9.62 -13.12 15.89
CA ARG A 261 8.94 -12.14 16.74
C ARG A 261 7.65 -11.62 16.11
N LEU A 262 7.20 -12.22 15.02
CA LEU A 262 5.93 -11.89 14.38
C LEU A 262 4.93 -13.01 14.63
N LEU A 263 3.81 -12.66 15.24
CA LEU A 263 2.60 -13.49 15.24
C LEU A 263 1.78 -13.08 14.02
N VAL A 264 1.51 -14.01 13.12
CA VAL A 264 0.73 -13.75 11.90
C VAL A 264 -0.53 -14.62 11.90
N ALA A 265 -1.68 -14.02 11.67
CA ALA A 265 -2.97 -14.71 11.64
C ALA A 265 -3.66 -14.57 10.28
N GLY A 266 -4.29 -15.64 9.82
CA GLY A 266 -5.04 -15.66 8.56
C GLY A 266 -6.02 -16.84 8.47
N ASP A 267 -6.90 -16.76 7.49
CA ASP A 267 -7.98 -17.71 7.25
C ASP A 267 -8.00 -18.21 5.80
N SER A 268 -7.36 -17.56 4.83
CA SER A 268 -7.52 -17.96 3.44
C SER A 268 -6.23 -18.03 2.62
N GLY A 269 -6.35 -18.39 1.34
CA GLY A 269 -5.20 -18.68 0.48
C GLY A 269 -4.27 -17.49 0.21
N ASN A 270 -4.75 -16.25 0.39
CA ASN A 270 -3.92 -15.03 0.36
C ASN A 270 -2.91 -14.96 1.53
N ASP A 271 -3.23 -15.60 2.65
CA ASP A 271 -2.42 -15.59 3.87
C ASP A 271 -1.37 -16.70 3.91
N TRP A 272 -1.51 -17.67 2.99
CA TRP A 272 -0.69 -18.89 2.97
C TRP A 272 0.79 -18.57 3.10
N ASP A 273 1.27 -17.56 2.37
CA ASP A 273 2.68 -17.28 2.28
C ASP A 273 3.25 -16.61 3.54
N MET A 274 2.48 -15.71 4.18
CA MET A 274 2.87 -15.13 5.47
C MET A 274 2.85 -16.17 6.60
N LEU A 275 1.93 -17.12 6.56
CA LEU A 275 1.83 -18.22 7.52
C LEU A 275 2.88 -19.32 7.29
N SER A 276 3.45 -19.41 6.08
CA SER A 276 4.31 -20.54 5.66
C SER A 276 5.79 -20.43 6.06
N GLY A 277 6.22 -19.33 6.69
CA GLY A 277 7.62 -18.98 6.94
C GLY A 277 8.12 -19.25 8.37
N ASP A 278 9.08 -18.43 8.81
CA ASP A 278 9.69 -18.49 10.15
C ASP A 278 8.91 -17.69 11.22
N THR A 279 7.79 -17.07 10.79
CA THR A 279 6.81 -16.40 11.64
C THR A 279 6.08 -17.40 12.53
N LEU A 280 5.45 -16.90 13.59
CA LEU A 280 4.52 -17.66 14.42
C LEU A 280 3.14 -17.59 13.74
N GLY A 281 2.76 -18.63 13.02
CA GLY A 281 1.53 -18.66 12.23
C GLY A 281 0.33 -19.14 13.06
N VAL A 282 -0.80 -18.45 12.93
CA VAL A 282 -2.09 -18.84 13.50
C VAL A 282 -3.10 -18.97 12.37
N VAL A 283 -3.59 -20.19 12.14
CA VAL A 283 -4.69 -20.45 11.22
C VAL A 283 -5.97 -20.55 12.03
N VAL A 284 -6.91 -19.61 11.85
CA VAL A 284 -8.19 -19.59 12.59
C VAL A 284 -9.08 -20.76 12.17
N SER A 285 -9.98 -21.21 13.04
CA SER A 285 -10.73 -22.46 12.78
C SER A 285 -11.69 -22.39 11.58
N ASN A 286 -12.13 -21.19 11.20
CA ASN A 286 -13.00 -20.92 10.05
C ASN A 286 -12.24 -20.72 8.73
N HIS A 287 -10.98 -21.15 8.65
CA HIS A 287 -10.16 -21.05 7.45
C HIS A 287 -10.69 -21.83 6.24
N SER A 288 -10.27 -21.39 5.06
CA SER A 288 -10.54 -22.02 3.78
C SER A 288 -9.59 -23.21 3.50
N PRO A 289 -9.99 -24.18 2.64
CA PRO A 289 -9.20 -25.39 2.36
C PRO A 289 -7.78 -25.13 1.82
N GLU A 290 -7.49 -23.95 1.28
CA GLU A 290 -6.17 -23.57 0.79
C GLU A 290 -5.09 -23.64 1.89
N LEU A 291 -5.47 -23.41 3.15
CA LEU A 291 -4.55 -23.41 4.29
C LEU A 291 -4.27 -24.80 4.87
N ASP A 292 -5.03 -25.84 4.51
CA ASP A 292 -4.85 -27.21 5.05
C ASP A 292 -3.43 -27.76 4.86
N ARG A 293 -2.72 -27.31 3.82
CA ARG A 293 -1.34 -27.71 3.54
C ARG A 293 -0.31 -27.18 4.55
N LEU A 294 -0.72 -26.29 5.44
CA LEU A 294 0.13 -25.79 6.52
C LEU A 294 0.07 -26.68 7.78
N ARG A 295 -0.86 -27.64 7.85
CA ARG A 295 -0.96 -28.55 9.00
C ARG A 295 0.34 -29.33 9.21
N GLY A 296 0.78 -29.38 10.47
CA GLY A 296 1.99 -30.08 10.89
C GLY A 296 3.29 -29.30 10.64
N ARG A 297 3.23 -28.05 10.17
CA ARG A 297 4.42 -27.20 10.12
C ARG A 297 4.82 -26.75 11.54
N PRO A 298 6.12 -26.71 11.89
CA PRO A 298 6.59 -26.52 13.27
C PRO A 298 6.10 -25.23 13.96
N ARG A 299 5.93 -24.16 13.18
CA ARG A 299 5.57 -22.81 13.68
C ARG A 299 4.17 -22.38 13.27
N VAL A 300 3.30 -23.32 12.89
CA VAL A 300 1.91 -23.02 12.53
C VAL A 300 0.97 -23.70 13.49
N HIS A 301 0.27 -22.89 14.28
CA HIS A 301 -0.82 -23.30 15.14
C HIS A 301 -2.15 -23.24 14.38
N PHE A 302 -2.90 -24.34 14.41
CA PHE A 302 -4.29 -24.35 13.94
C PHE A 302 -5.19 -24.16 15.14
N ALA A 303 -5.76 -22.95 15.26
CA ALA A 303 -6.62 -22.60 16.37
C ALA A 303 -7.91 -23.43 16.34
N LYS A 304 -8.45 -23.72 17.52
CA LYS A 304 -9.77 -24.34 17.67
C LYS A 304 -10.90 -23.31 17.56
N SER A 305 -10.57 -22.05 17.80
CA SER A 305 -11.51 -20.93 17.78
C SER A 305 -11.45 -20.17 16.45
N PRO A 306 -12.59 -19.62 15.98
CA PRO A 306 -12.63 -18.81 14.76
C PRO A 306 -12.24 -17.36 15.05
N HIS A 307 -12.02 -16.59 13.99
CA HIS A 307 -11.88 -15.13 14.03
C HIS A 307 -10.85 -14.64 15.08
N ALA A 308 -11.06 -13.44 15.66
CA ALA A 308 -10.16 -12.85 16.67
C ALA A 308 -9.95 -13.76 17.89
N ARG A 309 -10.91 -14.64 18.20
CA ARG A 309 -10.79 -15.62 19.28
C ARG A 309 -9.70 -16.65 18.98
N GLY A 310 -9.54 -17.03 17.72
CA GLY A 310 -8.42 -17.87 17.27
C GLY A 310 -7.06 -17.15 17.38
N ILE A 311 -7.02 -15.85 17.15
CA ILE A 311 -5.80 -15.03 17.37
C ILE A 311 -5.43 -15.01 18.86
N LEU A 312 -6.40 -14.78 19.75
CA LEU A 312 -6.20 -14.83 21.20
C LEU A 312 -5.67 -16.20 21.65
N GLU A 313 -6.22 -17.30 21.11
CA GLU A 313 -5.70 -18.64 21.36
C GLU A 313 -4.25 -18.80 20.90
N GLY A 314 -3.89 -18.25 19.74
CA GLY A 314 -2.52 -18.23 19.25
C GLY A 314 -1.57 -17.40 20.12
N ILE A 315 -2.02 -16.25 20.64
CA ILE A 315 -1.26 -15.44 21.59
C ILE A 315 -0.91 -16.25 22.84
N GLU A 316 -1.86 -16.98 23.40
CA GLU A 316 -1.63 -17.84 24.56
C GLU A 316 -0.73 -19.04 24.22
N TRP A 317 -0.96 -19.68 23.07
CA TRP A 317 -0.20 -20.84 22.62
C TRP A 317 1.30 -20.57 22.49
N TYR A 318 1.66 -19.39 22.01
CA TYR A 318 3.05 -18.97 21.82
C TYR A 318 3.61 -18.14 22.99
N ASP A 319 2.84 -17.92 24.07
CA ASP A 319 3.18 -16.94 25.12
C ASP A 319 3.61 -15.59 24.50
N PHE A 320 2.88 -15.14 23.47
CA PHE A 320 3.34 -14.09 22.56
C PHE A 320 3.43 -12.72 23.23
N LEU A 321 2.65 -12.46 24.28
CA LEU A 321 2.74 -11.20 25.04
C LEU A 321 3.71 -11.30 26.23
N GLY A 322 4.14 -12.52 26.60
CA GLY A 322 5.14 -12.79 27.64
C GLY A 322 6.49 -13.16 27.05
N ASP A 323 6.98 -14.35 27.40
CA ASP A 323 8.22 -14.91 26.86
C ASP A 323 7.88 -15.82 25.69
N ILE A 324 8.11 -15.36 24.45
CA ILE A 324 7.75 -16.12 23.23
C ILE A 324 8.31 -17.55 23.27
N ARG A 325 7.42 -18.54 23.14
CA ARG A 325 7.72 -19.97 23.12
C ARG A 325 7.23 -20.61 21.84
N VAL A 326 7.94 -21.64 21.37
CA VAL A 326 7.53 -22.45 20.22
C VAL A 326 7.42 -23.90 20.67
N PRO A 327 6.22 -24.39 21.02
CA PRO A 327 6.05 -25.70 21.66
C PRO A 327 6.66 -26.89 20.90
N ALA A 328 6.72 -26.81 19.56
CA ALA A 328 7.32 -27.85 18.71
C ALA A 328 8.86 -27.89 18.76
N GLU A 329 9.51 -26.78 19.13
CA GLU A 329 10.97 -26.66 19.18
C GLU A 329 11.52 -26.93 20.59
N GLU A 330 10.69 -26.82 21.64
CA GLU A 330 11.05 -27.14 23.03
C GLU A 330 11.20 -28.64 23.29
N GLN A 331 10.75 -29.49 22.36
CA GLN A 331 10.82 -30.96 22.47
C GLN A 331 12.10 -31.57 21.86
N GLN A 332 13.05 -30.75 21.39
CA GLN A 332 14.36 -31.17 20.83
C GLN A 332 15.52 -30.87 21.79
#